data_AF-A0A496WXP8-F1
#
_entry.id   AF-A0A496WXP8-F1
#
_cell.length_a   1.000
_cell.length_b   1.000
_cell.length_c   1.000
_cell.angle_alpha   90.00
_cell.angle_beta   90.00
_cell.angle_gamma   90.00
#
_symmetry.space_group_name_H-M   'P 1'
#
loop_
_entity.id
_entity.type
_entity.pdbx_description
1 polymer ?
#
loop_
_entity_poly.entity_id
_entity_poly.type
_entity_poly.pdbx_seq_one_letter_code
_entity_poly.pdbx_strand_id
1 'polypeptide(L)'
;MNPQPPPGNSREKAHENTQEKAQGNSQENPQQDAPQVPFPPAVYPALAIVGGYFLQRLLPLPQPTHTSFEVTGWVIFSVGILLIIWSLSTLRKFQTTAMPHHSAKHLVTVGPYRFSRNPVYLAFILLTLASALATGNLWILLSLPVISILLATYAIVPEERHLQQMAGDRYTEYSRKVRRWL
;
A
#
# COMPACT_ATOMS: atom_id res chain seq x y z
N MET A 1 20.89 39.92 -54.44
CA MET A 1 19.42 39.82 -54.45
C MET A 1 19.08 38.34 -54.31
N ASN A 2 18.69 37.86 -53.12
CA ASN A 2 18.40 36.45 -52.88
C ASN A 2 16.91 36.19 -53.21
N PRO A 3 16.53 35.20 -54.04
CA PRO A 3 15.13 34.97 -54.37
C PRO A 3 14.35 34.43 -53.17
N GLN A 4 13.16 34.98 -52.94
CA GLN A 4 12.20 34.51 -51.93
C GLN A 4 11.73 33.07 -52.26
N PRO A 5 11.61 32.17 -51.28
CA PRO A 5 11.04 30.85 -51.49
C PRO A 5 9.54 30.94 -51.83
N PRO A 6 9.00 30.00 -52.64
CA PRO A 6 7.61 30.02 -53.07
C PRO A 6 6.64 29.80 -51.90
N PRO A 7 5.42 30.37 -51.95
CA PRO A 7 4.43 30.23 -50.89
C PRO A 7 3.98 28.77 -50.77
N GLY A 8 4.29 28.16 -49.62
CA GLY A 8 3.89 26.78 -49.29
C GLY A 8 2.37 26.59 -49.32
N ASN A 9 1.93 25.52 -49.98
CA ASN A 9 0.53 25.17 -50.22
C ASN A 9 -0.21 24.91 -48.89
N SER A 10 -1.33 25.61 -48.67
CA SER A 10 -2.15 25.52 -47.46
C SER A 10 -2.69 24.11 -47.16
N ARG A 11 -2.76 23.22 -48.15
CA ARG A 11 -3.15 21.80 -47.95
C ARG A 11 -2.06 20.97 -47.28
N GLU A 12 -0.79 21.29 -47.49
CA GLU A 12 0.34 20.57 -46.90
C GLU A 12 0.43 20.85 -45.39
N LYS A 13 0.27 22.12 -45.01
CA LYS A 13 0.19 22.55 -43.60
C LYS A 13 -1.01 21.95 -42.85
N ALA A 14 -2.10 21.61 -43.55
CA ALA A 14 -3.28 21.00 -42.92
C ALA A 14 -3.06 19.51 -42.61
N HIS A 15 -2.35 18.78 -43.48
CA HIS A 15 -1.98 17.39 -43.23
C HIS A 15 -0.87 17.29 -42.16
N GLU A 16 0.09 18.20 -42.15
CA GLU A 16 1.14 18.30 -41.14
C GLU A 16 0.55 18.60 -39.74
N ASN A 17 -0.35 19.58 -39.61
CA ASN A 17 -1.05 19.87 -38.36
C ASN A 17 -1.94 18.73 -37.86
N THR A 18 -2.47 17.90 -38.76
CA THR A 18 -3.31 16.75 -38.38
C THR A 18 -2.45 15.59 -37.88
N GLN A 19 -1.25 15.40 -38.45
CA GLN A 19 -0.28 14.42 -37.95
C GLN A 19 0.37 14.87 -36.63
N GLU A 20 0.66 16.17 -36.48
CA GLU A 20 1.20 16.74 -35.24
C GLU A 20 0.19 16.64 -34.08
N LYS A 21 -1.11 16.89 -34.35
CA LYS A 21 -2.18 16.65 -33.36
C LYS A 21 -2.42 15.17 -33.04
N ALA A 22 -2.17 14.26 -33.98
CA ALA A 22 -2.29 12.83 -33.73
C ALA A 22 -1.10 12.27 -32.91
N GLN A 23 0.09 12.87 -33.07
CA GLN A 23 1.29 12.46 -32.33
C GLN A 23 1.42 13.14 -30.96
N GLY A 24 0.80 14.31 -30.75
CA GLY A 24 0.83 15.03 -29.48
C GLY A 24 -0.01 14.43 -28.34
N ASN A 25 -0.86 13.43 -28.62
CA ASN A 25 -1.79 12.85 -27.64
C ASN A 25 -1.38 11.47 -27.10
N SER A 26 -0.24 10.91 -27.52
CA SER A 26 0.21 9.57 -27.12
C SER A 26 1.29 9.57 -26.03
N GLN A 27 1.56 10.70 -25.39
CA GLN A 27 2.22 10.67 -24.08
C GLN A 27 1.18 10.29 -23.01
N GLU A 28 0.75 9.03 -23.02
CA GLU A 28 0.22 8.38 -21.82
C GLU A 28 1.32 8.45 -20.78
N ASN A 29 1.21 9.43 -19.89
CA ASN A 29 2.11 9.64 -18.77
C ASN A 29 2.01 8.40 -17.84
N PRO A 30 3.02 7.51 -17.80
CA PRO A 30 2.94 6.25 -17.04
C PRO A 30 2.89 6.48 -15.52
N GLN A 31 3.00 7.74 -15.08
CA GLN A 31 2.98 8.16 -13.69
C GLN A 31 1.58 8.60 -13.21
N GLN A 32 0.58 8.71 -14.09
CA GLN A 32 -0.75 9.21 -13.74
C GLN A 32 -1.74 8.17 -13.18
N ASP A 33 -1.41 6.88 -13.24
CA ASP A 33 -2.26 5.77 -12.71
C ASP A 33 -1.72 5.18 -11.39
N ALA A 34 -1.16 6.02 -10.52
CA ALA A 34 -0.94 5.59 -9.13
C ALA A 34 -2.31 5.41 -8.47
N PRO A 35 -2.63 4.24 -7.87
CA PRO A 35 -3.90 4.05 -7.17
C PRO A 35 -4.06 5.14 -6.10
N GLN A 36 -4.98 6.06 -6.32
CA GLN A 36 -5.28 7.13 -5.36
C GLN A 36 -6.02 6.53 -4.16
N VAL A 37 -5.25 5.93 -3.25
CA VAL A 37 -5.77 5.50 -1.95
C VAL A 37 -5.93 6.76 -1.09
N PRO A 38 -7.14 7.10 -0.62
CA PRO A 38 -7.41 8.42 -0.04
C PRO A 38 -6.58 8.72 1.22
N PHE A 39 -6.11 7.68 1.92
CA PHE A 39 -5.31 7.82 3.13
C PHE A 39 -4.16 6.81 3.19
N PRO A 40 -2.99 7.18 3.77
CA PRO A 40 -1.91 6.25 4.03
C PRO A 40 -2.40 5.04 4.85
N PRO A 41 -1.97 3.80 4.54
CA PRO A 41 -2.50 2.62 5.21
C PRO A 41 -2.27 2.57 6.73
N ALA A 42 -1.28 3.29 7.25
CA ALA A 42 -1.04 3.41 8.69
C ALA A 42 -2.13 4.20 9.43
N VAL A 43 -2.98 4.95 8.72
CA VAL A 43 -4.09 5.71 9.33
C VAL A 43 -5.15 4.77 9.89
N TYR A 44 -5.47 3.67 9.22
CA TYR A 44 -6.49 2.72 9.68
C TYR A 44 -6.21 2.15 11.08
N PRO A 45 -5.04 1.53 11.37
CA PRO A 45 -4.74 1.04 12.71
C PRO A 45 -4.64 2.18 13.74
N ALA A 46 -4.14 3.35 13.36
CA ALA A 46 -4.09 4.51 14.26
C ALA A 46 -5.49 4.97 14.68
N LEU A 47 -6.43 5.06 13.74
CA LEU A 47 -7.83 5.40 14.02
C LEU A 47 -8.51 4.34 14.87
N ALA A 48 -8.25 3.05 14.66
CA ALA A 48 -8.77 1.99 15.51
C ALA A 48 -8.28 2.12 16.96
N ILE A 49 -7.00 2.40 17.17
CA ILE A 49 -6.43 2.55 18.50
C ILE A 49 -7.03 3.79 19.19
N VAL A 50 -7.00 4.95 18.53
CA VAL A 50 -7.54 6.21 19.09
C VAL A 50 -9.05 6.09 19.34
N GLY A 51 -9.79 5.55 18.38
CA GLY A 51 -11.22 5.30 18.48
C GLY A 51 -11.54 4.33 19.63
N GLY A 52 -10.79 3.24 19.77
CA GLY A 52 -10.96 2.30 20.87
C GLY A 52 -10.71 2.91 22.25
N TYR A 53 -9.71 3.81 22.39
CA TYR A 53 -9.53 4.58 23.62
C TYR A 53 -10.68 5.55 23.89
N PHE A 54 -11.19 6.22 22.86
CA PHE A 54 -12.33 7.13 22.99
C PHE A 54 -13.62 6.37 23.37
N LEU A 55 -13.90 5.25 22.70
CA LEU A 55 -15.03 4.37 23.03
C LEU A 55 -14.91 3.81 24.44
N GLN A 56 -13.71 3.43 24.88
CA GLN A 56 -13.50 2.97 26.27
C GLN A 56 -13.81 4.06 27.30
N ARG A 57 -13.62 5.35 26.96
CA ARG A 57 -14.01 6.48 27.83
C ARG A 57 -15.52 6.73 27.84
N LEU A 58 -16.21 6.49 26.73
CA LEU A 58 -17.65 6.70 26.62
C LEU A 58 -18.48 5.49 27.11
N LEU A 59 -18.02 4.30 26.78
CA LEU A 59 -18.64 3.00 27.03
C LEU A 59 -17.56 2.06 27.63
N PRO A 60 -17.29 2.19 28.93
CA PRO A 60 -16.25 1.41 29.57
C PRO A 60 -16.63 -0.07 29.59
N LEU A 61 -15.89 -0.88 28.84
CA LEU A 61 -15.97 -2.33 28.90
C LEU A 61 -15.03 -2.88 29.99
N PRO A 62 -15.33 -4.06 30.55
CA PRO A 62 -14.44 -4.73 31.48
C PRO A 62 -13.07 -4.96 30.86
N GLN A 63 -12.01 -4.53 31.55
CA GLN A 63 -10.63 -4.74 31.12
C GLN A 63 -10.06 -5.93 31.88
N PRO A 64 -9.48 -6.94 31.21
CA PRO A 64 -8.79 -8.02 31.89
C PRO A 64 -7.58 -7.45 32.63
N THR A 65 -7.54 -7.63 33.95
CA THR A 65 -6.50 -7.08 34.84
C THR A 65 -5.25 -7.96 34.93
N HIS A 66 -5.13 -9.00 34.11
CA HIS A 66 -4.03 -9.95 34.20
C HIS A 66 -2.77 -9.42 33.50
N THR A 67 -1.70 -9.23 34.28
CA THR A 67 -0.37 -8.77 33.83
C THR A 67 0.21 -9.62 32.67
N SER A 68 -0.19 -10.89 32.54
CA SER A 68 0.25 -11.77 31.45
C SER A 68 -0.11 -11.24 30.06
N PHE A 69 -1.28 -10.60 29.89
CA PHE A 69 -1.68 -10.04 28.59
C PHE A 69 -0.82 -8.85 28.20
N GLU A 70 -0.34 -8.09 29.18
CA GLU A 70 0.52 -6.93 28.95
C GLU A 70 1.88 -7.35 28.38
N VAL A 71 2.52 -8.33 29.02
CA VAL A 71 3.81 -8.88 28.56
C VAL A 71 3.67 -9.46 27.14
N THR A 72 2.61 -10.24 26.89
CA THR A 72 2.31 -10.76 25.56
C THR A 72 2.10 -9.63 24.54
N GLY A 73 1.39 -8.56 24.92
CA GLY A 73 1.22 -7.37 24.10
C GLY A 73 2.54 -6.75 23.68
N TRP A 74 3.46 -6.51 24.61
CA TRP A 74 4.78 -5.93 24.31
C TRP A 74 5.66 -6.84 23.44
N VAL A 75 5.59 -8.16 23.63
CA VAL A 75 6.30 -9.12 22.77
C VAL A 75 5.76 -9.05 21.34
N ILE A 76 4.44 -9.07 21.16
CA ILE A 76 3.82 -8.96 19.82
C ILE A 76 4.12 -7.61 19.19
N PHE A 77 4.12 -6.53 19.98
CA PHE A 77 4.47 -5.18 19.51
C PHE A 77 5.88 -5.17 18.93
N SER A 78 6.84 -5.74 19.67
CA SER A 78 8.25 -5.81 19.26
C SER A 78 8.41 -6.60 17.96
N VAL A 79 7.71 -7.75 17.82
CA VAL A 79 7.69 -8.54 16.58
C VAL A 79 7.09 -7.73 15.42
N GLY A 80 6.00 -7.02 15.64
CA GLY A 80 5.38 -6.15 14.63
C GLY A 80 6.33 -5.05 14.14
N ILE A 81 7.01 -4.35 15.06
CA ILE A 81 8.00 -3.32 14.71
C ILE A 81 9.16 -3.93 13.92
N LEU A 82 9.72 -5.05 14.36
CA LEU A 82 10.79 -5.74 13.65
C LEU A 82 10.36 -6.15 12.24
N LEU A 83 9.13 -6.62 12.06
CA LEU A 83 8.59 -6.98 10.76
C LEU A 83 8.43 -5.77 9.83
N ILE A 84 7.99 -4.61 10.34
CA ILE A 84 7.96 -3.35 9.58
C ILE A 84 9.37 -2.96 9.15
N ILE A 85 10.31 -2.91 10.09
CA ILE A 85 11.69 -2.52 9.81
C ILE A 85 12.30 -3.44 8.76
N TRP A 86 12.11 -4.76 8.89
CA TRP A 86 12.61 -5.72 7.92
C TRP A 86 11.99 -5.55 6.53
N SER A 87 10.68 -5.33 6.48
CA SER A 87 9.94 -5.14 5.23
C SER A 87 10.36 -3.86 4.52
N LEU A 88 10.42 -2.73 5.23
CA LEU A 88 10.84 -1.45 4.69
C LEU A 88 12.32 -1.44 4.29
N SER A 89 13.19 -2.08 5.08
CA SER A 89 14.61 -2.19 4.73
C SER A 89 14.81 -3.03 3.47
N THR A 90 14.03 -4.10 3.30
CA THR A 90 14.05 -4.91 2.07
C THR A 90 13.62 -4.07 0.87
N LEU A 91 12.49 -3.37 0.96
CA LEU A 91 12.00 -2.51 -0.14
C LEU A 91 13.00 -1.42 -0.51
N ARG A 92 13.58 -0.72 0.48
CA ARG A 92 14.60 0.31 0.29
C ARG A 92 15.82 -0.24 -0.45
N LYS A 93 16.27 -1.45 -0.10
CA LYS A 93 17.40 -2.12 -0.77
C LYS A 93 17.14 -2.37 -2.26
N PHE A 94 15.89 -2.60 -2.64
CA PHE A 94 15.48 -2.83 -4.03
C PHE A 94 14.92 -1.57 -4.72
N GLN A 95 15.12 -0.38 -4.14
CA GLN A 95 14.64 0.92 -4.64
C GLN A 95 13.14 0.93 -5.03
N THR A 96 12.35 0.11 -4.36
CA THR A 96 10.89 0.07 -4.53
C THR A 96 10.23 0.52 -3.24
N THR A 97 9.00 0.97 -3.32
CA THR A 97 8.25 1.45 -2.15
C THR A 97 6.93 0.69 -2.10
N ALA A 98 6.61 0.08 -0.96
CA ALA A 98 5.27 -0.48 -0.68
C ALA A 98 4.35 0.61 -0.16
N MET A 99 4.24 1.71 -0.91
CA MET A 99 3.27 2.74 -0.62
C MET A 99 2.34 2.80 -1.82
N PRO A 100 1.02 2.67 -1.63
CA PRO A 100 0.06 2.74 -2.74
C PRO A 100 0.15 4.03 -3.58
N HIS A 101 0.74 5.09 -3.01
CA HIS A 101 1.00 6.38 -3.65
C HIS A 101 2.27 6.43 -4.51
N HIS A 102 3.13 5.42 -4.46
CA HIS A 102 4.32 5.34 -5.30
C HIS A 102 4.28 4.04 -6.08
N SER A 103 4.27 4.15 -7.41
CA SER A 103 4.34 2.99 -8.30
C SER A 103 5.54 2.15 -7.93
N ALA A 104 5.30 0.92 -7.44
CA ALA A 104 6.35 -0.05 -7.22
C ALA A 104 7.07 -0.22 -8.56
N LYS A 105 8.41 -0.14 -8.57
CA LYS A 105 9.19 -0.27 -9.80
C LYS A 105 9.62 -1.71 -10.09
N HIS A 106 9.63 -2.53 -9.05
CA HIS A 106 10.09 -3.92 -9.09
C HIS A 106 9.27 -4.79 -8.16
N LEU A 107 9.02 -6.03 -8.59
CA LEU A 107 8.45 -7.09 -7.76
C LEU A 107 9.53 -7.63 -6.81
N VAL A 108 9.30 -7.50 -5.49
CA VAL A 108 10.21 -7.99 -4.45
C VAL A 108 9.66 -9.28 -3.85
N THR A 109 10.41 -10.37 -3.93
CA THR A 109 10.01 -11.70 -3.44
C THR A 109 10.96 -12.27 -2.38
N VAL A 110 11.86 -11.44 -1.84
CA VAL A 110 12.89 -11.83 -0.87
C VAL A 110 12.64 -11.22 0.51
N GLY A 111 13.39 -11.67 1.52
CA GLY A 111 13.21 -11.20 2.90
C GLY A 111 11.84 -11.61 3.44
N PRO A 112 11.06 -10.72 4.07
CA PRO A 112 9.75 -11.07 4.60
C PRO A 112 8.71 -11.34 3.50
N TYR A 113 8.94 -10.83 2.28
CA TYR A 113 8.07 -11.04 1.12
C TYR A 113 8.07 -12.48 0.60
N ARG A 114 8.99 -13.34 1.07
CA ARG A 114 8.94 -14.78 0.75
C ARG A 114 7.88 -15.53 1.56
N PHE A 115 7.43 -14.97 2.68
CA PHE A 115 6.49 -15.60 3.60
C PHE A 115 5.06 -15.07 3.44
N SER A 116 4.92 -13.78 3.16
CA SER A 116 3.64 -13.14 2.87
C SER A 116 3.84 -12.11 1.77
N ARG A 117 2.84 -11.95 0.90
CA ARG A 117 2.87 -10.86 -0.09
C ARG A 117 2.75 -9.46 0.54
N ASN A 118 2.23 -9.39 1.77
CA ASN A 118 1.81 -8.16 2.43
C ASN A 118 2.34 -8.05 3.88
N PRO A 119 3.66 -8.22 4.12
CA PRO A 119 4.21 -8.32 5.47
C PRO A 119 4.08 -7.03 6.28
N VAL A 120 4.09 -5.85 5.63
CA VAL A 120 3.86 -4.56 6.30
C VAL A 120 2.43 -4.48 6.87
N TYR A 121 1.44 -4.89 6.09
CA TYR A 121 0.04 -4.87 6.53
C TYR A 121 -0.24 -5.91 7.63
N LEU A 122 0.42 -7.07 7.55
CA LEU A 122 0.41 -8.03 8.65
C LEU A 122 0.95 -7.41 9.93
N ALA A 123 2.05 -6.66 9.84
CA ALA A 123 2.59 -5.96 11.00
C ALA A 123 1.63 -4.92 11.59
N PHE A 124 0.85 -4.21 10.77
CA PHE A 124 -0.19 -3.30 11.29
C PHE A 124 -1.29 -4.02 12.08
N ILE A 125 -1.70 -5.21 11.64
CA ILE A 125 -2.63 -6.05 12.40
C ILE A 125 -2.00 -6.50 13.72
N LEU A 126 -0.73 -6.93 13.70
CA LEU A 126 -0.01 -7.32 14.92
C LEU A 126 0.14 -6.16 15.91
N LEU A 127 0.45 -4.95 15.44
CA LEU A 127 0.56 -3.78 16.29
C LEU A 127 -0.79 -3.39 16.91
N THR A 128 -1.89 -3.49 16.14
CA THR A 128 -3.23 -3.23 16.65
C THR A 128 -3.62 -4.26 17.73
N LEU A 129 -3.32 -5.54 17.48
CA LEU A 129 -3.54 -6.62 18.45
C LEU A 129 -2.68 -6.41 19.71
N ALA A 130 -1.41 -6.06 19.54
CA ALA A 130 -0.51 -5.75 20.64
C ALA A 130 -1.04 -4.61 21.50
N SER A 131 -1.53 -3.52 20.89
CA SER A 131 -2.15 -2.42 21.62
C SER A 131 -3.40 -2.86 22.38
N ALA A 132 -4.26 -3.69 21.79
CA ALA A 132 -5.42 -4.23 22.47
C ALA A 132 -5.04 -5.05 23.71
N LEU A 133 -4.02 -5.91 23.60
CA LEU A 133 -3.55 -6.77 24.70
C LEU A 133 -2.80 -5.98 25.77
N ALA A 134 -1.92 -5.06 25.39
CA ALA A 134 -1.16 -4.21 26.32
C ALA A 134 -2.07 -3.31 27.17
N THR A 135 -3.24 -2.96 26.65
CA THR A 135 -4.19 -2.04 27.31
C THR A 135 -5.42 -2.75 27.89
N GLY A 136 -5.58 -4.04 27.61
CA GLY A 136 -6.81 -4.77 27.91
C GLY A 136 -8.05 -4.19 27.21
N ASN A 137 -7.90 -3.38 26.16
CA ASN A 137 -9.00 -2.65 25.55
C ASN A 137 -9.75 -3.50 24.53
N LEU A 138 -10.94 -3.94 24.91
CA LEU A 138 -11.78 -4.81 24.09
C LEU A 138 -12.27 -4.12 22.81
N TRP A 139 -12.48 -2.80 22.81
CA TRP A 139 -12.87 -2.06 21.61
C TRP A 139 -11.78 -2.10 20.53
N ILE A 140 -10.51 -1.97 20.92
CA ILE A 140 -9.39 -2.10 19.98
C ILE A 140 -9.34 -3.53 19.45
N LEU A 141 -9.54 -4.54 20.30
CA LEU A 141 -9.56 -5.94 19.86
C LEU A 141 -10.68 -6.21 18.84
N LEU A 142 -11.88 -5.73 19.12
CA LEU A 142 -13.05 -5.88 18.25
C LEU A 142 -12.91 -5.12 16.91
N SER A 143 -12.02 -4.12 16.85
CA SER A 143 -11.73 -3.41 15.60
C SER A 143 -10.89 -4.23 14.61
N LEU A 144 -10.21 -5.29 15.05
CA LEU A 144 -9.26 -6.06 14.21
C LEU A 144 -9.88 -6.62 12.91
N PRO A 145 -11.07 -7.24 12.90
CA PRO A 145 -11.67 -7.72 11.67
C PRO A 145 -11.98 -6.57 10.71
N VAL A 146 -12.48 -5.45 11.23
CA VAL A 146 -12.81 -4.25 10.44
C VAL A 146 -11.55 -3.68 9.80
N ILE A 147 -10.48 -3.49 10.57
CA ILE A 147 -9.20 -2.98 10.04
C ILE A 147 -8.59 -3.94 9.04
N SER A 148 -8.68 -5.25 9.26
CA SER A 148 -8.19 -6.26 8.32
C SER A 148 -8.90 -6.16 6.97
N ILE A 149 -10.22 -5.96 6.99
CA ILE A 149 -11.02 -5.75 5.77
C ILE A 149 -10.63 -4.44 5.10
N LEU A 150 -10.55 -3.32 5.85
CA LEU A 150 -10.18 -2.02 5.29
C LEU A 150 -8.79 -2.02 4.65
N LEU A 151 -7.79 -2.63 5.30
CA LEU A 151 -6.46 -2.78 4.73
C LEU A 151 -6.50 -3.68 3.49
N ALA A 152 -7.27 -4.77 3.52
CA ALA A 152 -7.42 -5.65 2.36
C ALA A 152 -8.02 -4.91 1.15
N THR A 153 -9.11 -4.16 1.35
CA THR A 153 -9.85 -3.51 0.27
C THR A 153 -9.17 -2.25 -0.25
N TYR A 154 -8.64 -1.41 0.63
CA TYR A 154 -8.15 -0.09 0.26
C TYR A 154 -6.63 -0.03 0.05
N ALA A 155 -5.86 -0.96 0.62
CA ALA A 155 -4.40 -0.95 0.47
C ALA A 155 -3.92 -2.15 -0.37
N ILE A 156 -4.22 -3.37 0.09
CA ILE A 156 -3.67 -4.61 -0.51
C ILE A 156 -4.22 -4.84 -1.92
N VAL A 157 -5.54 -4.80 -2.13
CA VAL A 157 -6.14 -5.09 -3.45
C VAL A 157 -5.62 -4.12 -4.52
N PRO A 158 -5.59 -2.78 -4.31
CA PRO A 158 -5.01 -1.86 -5.27
C PRO A 158 -3.52 -2.11 -5.54
N GLU A 159 -2.73 -2.37 -4.50
CA GLU A 159 -1.30 -2.65 -4.64
C GLU A 159 -1.05 -3.93 -5.43
N GLU A 160 -1.79 -5.01 -5.14
CA GLU A 160 -1.68 -6.26 -5.88
C GLU A 160 -2.11 -6.13 -7.34
N ARG A 161 -3.14 -5.32 -7.65
CA ARG A 161 -3.54 -5.02 -9.03
C ARG A 161 -2.44 -4.28 -9.78
N HIS A 162 -1.82 -3.28 -9.15
CA HIS A 162 -0.71 -2.56 -9.72
C HIS A 162 0.50 -3.47 -9.97
N LEU A 163 0.83 -4.35 -9.02
CA LEU A 163 1.90 -5.34 -9.19
C LEU A 163 1.59 -6.35 -10.30
N GLN A 164 0.33 -6.77 -10.45
CA GLN A 164 -0.11 -7.63 -11.55
C GLN A 164 0.06 -6.93 -12.90
N GLN A 165 -0.32 -5.66 -13.02
CA GLN A 165 -0.18 -4.87 -14.24
C GLN A 165 1.29 -4.68 -14.61
N MET A 166 2.15 -4.39 -13.64
CA MET A 166 3.57 -4.15 -13.85
C MET A 166 4.35 -5.44 -14.17
N ALA A 167 4.13 -6.53 -13.41
CA ALA A 167 4.98 -7.71 -13.43
C ALA A 167 4.34 -8.95 -14.09
N GLY A 168 3.05 -8.88 -14.45
CA GLY A 168 2.34 -9.90 -15.22
C GLY A 168 2.54 -11.31 -14.68
N ASP A 169 3.01 -12.21 -15.54
CA ASP A 169 3.21 -13.63 -15.22
C ASP A 169 4.14 -13.89 -14.04
N ARG A 170 5.14 -13.02 -13.82
CA ARG A 170 6.05 -13.14 -12.66
C ARG A 170 5.31 -12.95 -11.35
N TYR A 171 4.35 -12.02 -11.32
CA TYR A 171 3.47 -11.85 -10.17
C TYR A 171 2.50 -13.03 -10.02
N THR A 172 1.93 -13.52 -11.12
CA THR A 172 1.05 -14.70 -11.11
C THR A 172 1.77 -15.90 -10.48
N GLU A 173 2.99 -16.21 -10.91
CA GLU A 173 3.79 -17.30 -10.35
C GLU A 173 4.10 -17.09 -8.87
N TYR A 174 4.50 -15.87 -8.49
CA TYR A 174 4.77 -15.51 -7.11
C TYR A 174 3.53 -15.66 -6.21
N SER A 175 2.36 -15.19 -6.67
CA SER A 175 1.10 -15.24 -5.93
C SER A 175 0.57 -16.66 -5.69
N ARG A 176 0.96 -17.63 -6.53
CA ARG A 176 0.68 -19.06 -6.33
C ARG A 176 1.55 -19.67 -5.22
N LYS A 177 2.78 -19.18 -5.06
CA LYS A 177 3.75 -19.68 -4.06
C LYS A 177 3.56 -19.05 -2.69
N VAL A 178 3.12 -17.79 -2.64
CA VAL A 178 3.04 -16.99 -1.41
C VAL A 178 1.63 -16.47 -1.19
N ARG A 179 1.07 -16.73 -0.01
CA ARG A 179 -0.29 -16.28 0.33
C ARG A 179 -0.35 -14.77 0.57
N ARG A 180 -1.56 -14.22 0.45
CA ARG A 180 -1.83 -12.79 0.70
C ARG A 180 -1.56 -12.44 2.17
N TRP A 181 -2.11 -13.23 3.08
CA TRP A 181 -1.83 -13.26 4.51
C TRP A 181 -1.29 -14.67 4.79
N LEU A 182 -0.10 -14.77 5.40
CA LEU A 182 0.65 -16.00 5.75
C LEU A 182 0.14 -17.36 5.18
#